data_AF-A0A5B6VZ51-F1
#
_entry.id   AF-A0A5B6VZ51-F1
#
_cell.length_a   1.000
_cell.length_b   1.000
_cell.length_c   1.000
_cell.angle_alpha   90.00
_cell.angle_beta   90.00
_cell.angle_gamma   90.00
#
_symmetry.space_group_name_H-M   'P 1'
#
loop_
_entity.id
_entity.type
_entity.pdbx_description
1 polymer ?
#
loop_
_entity_poly.entity_id
_entity_poly.type
_entity_poly.pdbx_seq_one_letter_code
_entity_poly.pdbx_strand_id
1 'polypeptide(L)'
;MAILKLKSKAYEERHEVTPLCAMHQLILPLLLPSFPFYANHYQRVFYWASPFITDHIGYRYKSVGIRLDSGDLAYLSGEARKIFQIIEKEFGLPGFGKTSITASNDLNEETLDALNKQGHEVDCYGIGTYLVTCYAQAALGCVFKLVEINNQPRIKLSEDVSKVSIPCKKRCYRLYGREGYSLVDIMTGENEPCPKVGERILCRHPFNESKRAYVVPQRVEELLKCYWPGKSGKVREELPALKDIRDHCIKQLEQMRPDHIRRLNPTPYKVSVSAKLYDFIHFLWLNEAPVGELQ
;
A
#
# COMPACT_ATOMS: atom_id res chain seq x y z
N MET A 1 19.53 12.18 -6.87
CA MET A 1 18.50 13.01 -6.21
C MET A 1 18.83 13.05 -4.72
N ALA A 2 19.64 14.02 -4.29
CA ALA A 2 20.10 14.13 -2.92
C ALA A 2 19.05 14.87 -2.07
N ILE A 3 18.57 14.23 -1.00
CA ILE A 3 17.70 14.88 0.00
C ILE A 3 18.62 15.46 1.09
N LEU A 4 18.96 16.74 0.97
CA LEU A 4 19.69 17.47 2.01
C LEU A 4 18.72 17.83 3.14
N LYS A 5 18.90 17.18 4.30
CA LYS A 5 18.10 17.40 5.51
C LYS A 5 18.82 18.43 6.39
N LEU A 6 18.61 19.73 6.13
CA LEU A 6 19.14 20.79 7.00
C LEU A 6 18.34 20.80 8.32
N LYS A 7 18.91 20.21 9.38
CA LYS A 7 18.50 20.48 10.77
C LYS A 7 19.12 21.82 11.15
N SER A 8 18.31 22.80 11.55
CA SER A 8 18.84 24.02 12.17
C SER A 8 19.46 23.66 13.53
N LYS A 9 20.75 23.34 13.55
CA LYS A 9 21.59 23.69 14.71
C LYS A 9 21.86 25.19 14.59
N ALA A 10 21.77 25.86 15.72
CA ALA A 10 21.97 27.29 15.84
C ALA A 10 23.24 27.72 15.10
N TYR A 11 23.07 28.71 14.21
CA TYR A 11 23.96 29.84 14.02
C TYR A 11 25.45 29.61 14.32
N GLU A 12 26.16 28.87 13.48
CA GLU A 12 27.63 28.97 13.27
C GLU A 12 28.08 27.90 12.28
N GLU A 13 28.08 28.23 10.98
CA GLU A 13 29.05 27.76 9.98
C GLU A 13 28.68 28.40 8.63
N ARG A 14 29.35 29.52 8.34
CA ARG A 14 29.33 30.16 7.02
C ARG A 14 30.04 29.17 6.09
N HIS A 15 29.36 28.46 5.20
CA HIS A 15 29.88 28.06 3.87
C HIS A 15 28.85 27.32 2.96
N GLU A 16 27.62 27.02 3.40
CA GLU A 16 26.60 26.33 2.55
C GLU A 16 25.34 27.15 2.16
N VAL A 17 25.32 28.48 2.38
CA VAL A 17 24.05 29.27 2.34
C VAL A 17 23.90 30.19 1.12
N THR A 18 24.82 30.16 0.16
CA THR A 18 24.89 31.18 -0.90
C THR A 18 23.69 31.20 -1.86
N PRO A 19 23.13 30.06 -2.33
CA PRO A 19 21.95 30.08 -3.21
C PRO A 19 20.63 30.38 -2.47
N LEU A 20 20.51 30.00 -1.19
CA LEU A 20 19.31 30.21 -0.38
C LEU A 20 19.15 31.67 0.08
N CYS A 21 20.25 32.38 0.35
CA CYS A 21 20.21 33.80 0.74
C CYS A 21 19.64 34.71 -0.35
N ALA A 22 19.95 34.46 -1.62
CA ALA A 22 19.44 35.27 -2.74
C ALA A 22 17.92 35.13 -2.91
N MET A 23 17.40 33.93 -2.66
CA MET A 23 15.95 33.65 -2.68
C MET A 23 15.20 34.32 -1.52
N HIS A 24 15.85 34.40 -0.35
CA HIS A 24 15.32 35.08 0.83
C HIS A 24 15.18 36.61 0.63
N GLN A 25 16.00 37.21 -0.24
CA GLN A 25 15.96 38.66 -0.47
C GLN A 25 14.92 39.09 -1.52
N LEU A 26 14.57 38.23 -2.48
CA LEU A 26 13.64 38.59 -3.58
C LEU A 26 12.17 38.25 -3.31
N ILE A 27 11.90 37.18 -2.56
CA ILE A 27 10.53 36.65 -2.39
C ILE A 27 9.93 37.07 -1.04
N LEU A 28 10.75 37.13 0.01
CA LEU A 28 10.29 37.48 1.36
C LEU A 28 9.61 38.86 1.44
N PRO A 29 10.07 39.92 0.73
CA PRO A 29 9.40 41.22 0.75
C PRO A 29 8.02 41.23 0.07
N LEU A 30 7.75 40.30 -0.87
CA LEU A 30 6.46 40.17 -1.55
C LEU A 30 5.47 39.30 -0.75
N LEU A 31 5.97 38.42 0.12
CA LEU A 31 5.15 37.57 0.98
C LEU A 31 4.79 38.21 2.32
N LEU A 32 5.66 39.04 2.88
CA LEU A 32 5.48 39.69 4.19
C LEU A 32 4.24 40.59 4.31
N PRO A 33 3.79 41.35 3.29
CA PRO A 33 2.57 42.15 3.37
C PRO A 33 1.29 41.31 3.39
N SER A 34 1.36 40.06 2.91
CA SER A 34 0.20 39.18 2.70
C SER A 34 -0.07 38.22 3.87
N PHE A 35 0.82 38.17 4.86
CA PHE A 35 0.70 37.34 6.07
C PHE A 35 0.85 38.21 7.33
N PRO A 36 -0.20 38.95 7.77
CA PRO A 36 -0.09 39.83 8.94
C PRO A 36 -0.16 39.08 10.29
N PHE A 37 -0.44 37.78 10.32
CA PHE A 37 -0.66 37.02 11.55
C PHE A 37 -0.06 35.62 11.40
N TYR A 38 0.65 35.16 12.44
CA TYR A 38 1.43 33.90 12.54
C TYR A 38 2.94 33.97 12.20
N ALA A 39 3.62 35.05 12.56
CA ALA A 39 5.09 35.08 12.63
C ALA A 39 5.67 34.63 14.00
N ASN A 40 4.97 33.78 14.77
CA ASN A 40 5.42 33.35 16.12
C ASN A 40 5.48 31.84 16.37
N HIS A 41 5.35 30.99 15.35
CA HIS A 41 5.78 29.60 15.47
C HIS A 41 6.60 29.22 14.24
N TYR A 42 7.74 28.57 14.48
CA TYR A 42 8.70 28.04 13.52
C TYR A 42 8.05 27.21 12.39
N GLN A 43 7.47 27.86 11.39
CA GLN A 43 7.01 27.22 10.15
C GLN A 43 8.20 27.14 9.19
N ARG A 44 8.71 25.92 8.99
CA ARG A 44 9.80 25.63 8.06
C ARG A 44 9.25 25.51 6.63
N VAL A 45 8.85 26.64 6.05
CA VAL A 45 8.62 26.68 4.60
C VAL A 45 9.98 26.67 3.92
N PHE A 46 10.39 25.51 3.38
CA PHE A 46 11.60 25.45 2.55
C PHE A 46 11.27 25.99 1.17
N TYR A 47 11.61 27.26 0.96
CA TYR A 47 11.45 27.92 -0.34
C TYR A 47 12.56 27.42 -1.30
N TRP A 48 12.14 26.91 -2.47
CA TRP A 48 13.00 26.68 -3.64
C TRP A 48 12.46 27.39 -4.89
N ALA A 49 11.68 28.45 -4.71
CA ALA A 49 10.90 29.09 -5.75
C ALA A 49 11.58 30.32 -6.36
N SER A 50 12.81 30.22 -6.88
CA SER A 50 13.26 31.19 -7.90
C SER A 50 13.33 30.49 -9.26
N PRO A 51 12.60 30.99 -10.28
CA PRO A 51 12.60 30.41 -11.61
C PRO A 51 13.97 30.54 -12.31
N PHE A 52 14.82 31.44 -11.81
CA PHE A 52 16.20 31.62 -12.24
C PHE A 52 17.08 32.02 -11.04
N ILE A 53 17.68 31.04 -10.38
CA ILE A 53 18.86 31.32 -9.54
C ILE A 53 20.07 31.20 -10.46
N THR A 54 20.68 32.34 -10.78
CA THR A 54 22.07 32.38 -11.26
C THR A 54 22.97 32.33 -10.04
N ASP A 55 23.69 31.22 -9.88
CA ASP A 55 24.82 31.20 -8.96
C ASP A 55 25.94 32.11 -9.50
N HIS A 56 26.89 32.53 -8.67
CA HIS A 56 28.04 33.38 -9.08
C HIS A 56 28.92 32.74 -10.19
N ILE A 57 28.63 31.48 -10.55
CA ILE A 57 29.32 30.62 -11.52
C ILE A 57 28.50 30.46 -12.83
N GLY A 58 27.34 31.11 -12.97
CA GLY A 58 26.60 31.16 -14.24
C GLY A 58 25.67 29.98 -14.54
N TYR A 59 25.47 29.05 -13.59
CA TYR A 59 24.46 27.99 -13.73
C TYR A 59 23.05 28.54 -13.51
N ARG A 60 22.14 28.27 -14.46
CA ARG A 60 20.70 28.58 -14.34
C ARG A 60 19.98 27.38 -13.74
N TYR A 61 19.53 27.50 -12.50
CA TYR A 61 18.67 26.50 -11.88
C TYR A 61 17.20 26.82 -12.14
N LYS A 62 16.46 25.83 -12.65
CA LYS A 62 14.99 25.91 -12.79
C LYS A 62 14.35 25.30 -11.54
N SER A 63 13.61 26.10 -10.78
CA SER A 63 12.82 25.61 -9.65
C SER A 63 11.77 24.61 -10.12
N VAL A 64 11.66 23.46 -9.44
CA VAL A 64 10.69 22.40 -9.78
C VAL A 64 9.47 22.41 -8.86
N GLY A 65 9.60 22.92 -7.63
CA GLY A 65 8.53 22.90 -6.64
C GLY A 65 8.92 23.47 -5.28
N ILE A 66 7.95 23.48 -4.36
CA ILE A 66 8.15 23.77 -2.93
C ILE A 66 7.74 22.56 -2.07
N ARG A 67 8.23 22.53 -0.82
CA ARG A 67 7.80 21.54 0.17
C ARG A 67 7.21 22.22 1.41
N LEU A 68 6.01 21.79 1.79
CA LEU A 68 5.33 22.14 3.04
C LEU A 68 5.53 21.00 4.04
N ASP A 69 6.15 21.27 5.19
CA ASP A 69 6.47 20.23 6.19
C ASP A 69 5.93 20.49 7.60
N SER A 70 5.11 21.54 7.78
CA SER A 70 4.38 21.81 9.01
C SER A 70 3.23 22.79 8.78
N GLY A 71 2.38 22.98 9.80
CA GLY A 71 1.22 23.88 9.75
C GLY A 71 -0.01 23.27 9.08
N ASP A 72 -1.01 24.12 8.81
CA ASP A 72 -2.21 23.73 8.06
C ASP A 72 -1.87 23.56 6.58
N LEU A 73 -1.64 22.33 6.16
CA LEU A 73 -1.20 22.00 4.81
C LEU A 73 -2.24 22.36 3.74
N ALA A 74 -3.54 22.26 4.05
CA ALA A 74 -4.60 22.62 3.11
C ALA A 74 -4.57 24.12 2.83
N TYR A 75 -4.63 24.93 3.90
CA TYR A 75 -4.55 26.39 3.79
C TYR A 75 -3.25 26.85 3.11
N LEU A 76 -2.10 26.37 3.60
CA LEU A 76 -0.79 26.79 3.10
C LEU A 76 -0.57 26.43 1.63
N SER A 77 -1.09 25.27 1.18
CA SER A 77 -1.02 24.90 -0.23
C SER A 77 -1.84 25.84 -1.11
N GLY A 78 -3.05 26.21 -0.65
CA GLY A 78 -3.92 27.16 -1.36
C GLY A 78 -3.28 28.54 -1.49
N GLU A 79 -2.71 29.07 -0.40
CA GLU A 79 -2.03 30.35 -0.43
C GLU A 79 -0.78 30.31 -1.33
N ALA A 80 0.03 29.25 -1.24
CA ALA A 80 1.18 29.07 -2.12
C ALA A 80 0.78 29.07 -3.60
N ARG A 81 -0.32 28.37 -3.96
CA ARG A 81 -0.82 28.34 -5.34
C ARG A 81 -1.26 29.72 -5.83
N LYS A 82 -1.96 30.49 -5.00
CA LYS A 82 -2.37 31.88 -5.33
C LYS A 82 -1.15 32.76 -5.60
N ILE A 83 -0.14 32.68 -4.73
CA ILE A 83 1.12 33.41 -4.90
C ILE A 83 1.79 33.04 -6.22
N PHE A 84 1.87 31.75 -6.56
CA PHE A 84 2.46 31.32 -7.82
C PHE A 84 1.72 31.85 -9.04
N GLN A 85 0.39 31.90 -9.00
CA GLN A 85 -0.42 32.48 -10.08
C GLN A 85 -0.21 34.00 -10.23
N ILE A 86 -0.08 34.72 -9.11
CA ILE A 86 0.24 36.15 -9.13
C ILE A 86 1.62 36.36 -9.76
N ILE A 87 2.63 35.61 -9.33
CA ILE A 87 4.00 35.71 -9.87
C ILE A 87 4.02 35.39 -11.38
N GLU A 88 3.30 34.34 -11.81
CA GLU A 88 3.17 34.02 -13.23
C GLU A 88 2.62 35.20 -14.03
N LYS A 89 1.59 35.88 -13.53
CA LYS A 89 0.94 37.01 -14.19
C LYS A 89 1.80 38.26 -14.19
N GLU A 90 2.38 38.63 -13.04
CA GLU A 90 3.15 39.87 -12.86
C GLU A 90 4.49 39.83 -13.61
N PHE A 91 5.15 38.66 -13.63
CA PHE A 91 6.47 38.51 -14.25
C PHE A 91 6.42 37.84 -15.63
N GLY A 92 5.22 37.50 -16.13
CA GLY A 92 5.05 36.86 -17.44
C GLY A 92 5.76 35.52 -17.55
N LEU A 93 5.69 34.69 -16.50
CA LEU A 93 6.40 33.41 -16.39
C LEU A 93 5.47 32.22 -16.63
N PRO A 94 5.21 31.85 -17.89
CA PRO A 94 4.21 30.82 -18.21
C PRO A 94 4.53 29.49 -17.52
N GLY A 95 3.53 28.93 -16.84
CA GLY A 95 3.60 27.67 -16.11
C GLY A 95 4.07 27.79 -14.66
N PHE A 96 4.48 28.97 -14.19
CA PHE A 96 4.92 29.14 -12.80
C PHE A 96 3.79 28.92 -11.77
N GLY A 97 2.55 29.25 -12.10
CA GLY A 97 1.35 28.95 -11.30
C GLY A 97 1.11 27.45 -11.09
N LYS A 98 1.67 26.61 -11.97
CA LYS A 98 1.60 25.13 -11.87
C LYS A 98 2.86 24.52 -11.22
N THR A 99 3.69 25.33 -10.57
CA THR A 99 4.83 24.84 -9.79
C THR A 99 4.37 23.82 -8.75
N SER A 100 5.11 22.71 -8.62
CA SER A 100 4.68 21.58 -7.79
C SER A 100 4.72 21.92 -6.30
N ILE A 101 3.67 21.55 -5.56
CA ILE A 101 3.59 21.66 -4.11
C ILE A 101 3.65 20.25 -3.51
N THR A 102 4.70 19.95 -2.77
CA THR A 102 4.84 18.68 -2.04
C THR A 102 4.54 18.88 -0.56
N ALA A 103 3.68 18.04 0.03
CA ALA A 103 3.43 18.06 1.47
C ALA A 103 4.07 16.85 2.15
N SER A 104 4.71 17.05 3.31
CA SER A 104 5.30 15.97 4.10
C SER A 104 5.28 16.32 5.59
N ASN A 105 4.31 15.80 6.34
CA ASN A 105 4.28 15.93 7.81
C ASN A 105 3.29 14.94 8.43
N ASP A 106 3.79 13.89 9.10
CA ASP A 106 2.97 12.89 9.80
C ASP A 106 1.69 12.45 9.07
N LEU A 107 1.81 12.31 7.74
CA LEU A 107 0.70 11.96 6.86
C LEU A 107 0.35 10.49 7.05
N ASN A 108 -0.95 10.22 7.09
CA ASN A 108 -1.57 8.91 7.17
C ASN A 108 -2.90 8.94 6.41
N GLU A 109 -3.63 7.84 6.37
CA GLU A 109 -4.86 7.71 5.59
C GLU A 109 -5.96 8.68 6.05
N GLU A 110 -6.07 8.94 7.35
CA GLU A 110 -7.07 9.85 7.93
C GLU A 110 -6.75 11.30 7.63
N THR A 111 -5.49 11.71 7.77
CA THR A 111 -5.06 13.08 7.47
C THR A 111 -5.15 13.38 5.97
N LEU A 112 -4.84 12.41 5.11
CA LEU A 112 -5.07 12.55 3.66
C LEU A 112 -6.56 12.70 3.33
N ASP A 113 -7.45 11.96 4.00
CA ASP A 113 -8.89 12.09 3.79
C ASP A 113 -9.41 13.47 4.25
N ALA A 114 -8.92 13.96 5.39
CA ALA A 114 -9.24 15.30 5.90
C ALA A 114 -8.76 16.41 4.95
N LEU A 115 -7.52 16.31 4.45
CA LEU A 115 -6.99 17.25 3.46
C LEU A 115 -7.88 17.29 2.20
N ASN A 116 -8.21 16.13 1.64
CA ASN A 116 -9.07 16.06 0.45
C ASN A 116 -10.45 16.69 0.67
N LYS A 117 -11.03 16.53 1.87
CA LYS A 117 -12.33 17.14 2.23
C LYS A 117 -12.27 18.66 2.38
N GLN A 118 -11.15 19.19 2.88
CA GLN A 118 -10.95 20.64 3.06
C GLN A 118 -10.70 21.36 1.72
N GLY A 119 -10.20 20.65 0.71
CA GLY A 119 -9.73 21.22 -0.54
C GLY A 119 -8.32 21.79 -0.37
N HIS A 120 -7.35 21.21 -1.09
CA HIS A 120 -5.95 21.61 -1.05
C HIS A 120 -5.38 21.71 -2.47
N GLU A 121 -4.20 22.31 -2.57
CA GLU A 121 -3.46 22.50 -3.83
C GLU A 121 -2.13 21.69 -3.85
N VAL A 122 -1.99 20.71 -2.94
CA VAL A 122 -0.86 19.77 -2.89
C VAL A 122 -0.88 18.81 -4.09
N ASP A 123 0.25 18.69 -4.78
CA ASP A 123 0.45 17.80 -5.94
C ASP A 123 1.08 16.44 -5.57
N CYS A 124 1.91 16.42 -4.51
CA CYS A 124 2.70 15.26 -4.12
C CYS A 124 2.71 15.10 -2.59
N TYR A 125 2.70 13.86 -2.10
CA TYR A 125 2.83 13.56 -0.67
C TYR A 125 4.11 12.79 -0.35
N GLY A 126 4.84 13.25 0.65
CA GLY A 126 5.96 12.53 1.26
C GLY A 126 5.52 11.87 2.55
N ILE A 127 5.22 10.57 2.50
CA ILE A 127 4.78 9.79 3.68
C ILE A 127 5.97 8.98 4.21
N GLY A 128 6.35 9.25 5.46
CA GLY A 128 7.50 8.62 6.11
C GLY A 128 7.05 7.52 7.08
N THR A 129 7.03 7.88 8.37
CA THR A 129 6.86 6.95 9.51
C THR A 129 5.67 6.00 9.32
N TYR A 130 4.47 6.52 9.07
CA TYR A 130 3.25 5.71 8.98
C TYR A 130 3.31 4.61 7.91
N LEU A 131 3.89 4.93 6.73
CA LEU A 131 3.99 4.00 5.61
C LEU A 131 5.09 2.95 5.85
N VAL A 132 6.27 3.37 6.30
CA VAL A 132 7.43 2.47 6.43
C VAL A 132 7.28 1.51 7.62
N THR A 133 6.64 1.95 8.70
CA THR A 133 6.47 1.10 9.90
C THR A 133 5.16 0.33 9.92
N CYS A 134 4.28 0.54 8.94
CA CYS A 134 2.90 0.05 8.97
C CYS A 134 2.23 0.39 10.33
N TYR A 135 2.28 1.65 10.74
CA TYR A 135 2.07 2.06 12.14
C TYR A 135 0.80 1.48 12.81
N ALA A 136 -0.31 1.39 12.07
CA ALA A 136 -1.56 0.81 12.57
C ALA A 136 -1.47 -0.70 12.87
N GLN A 137 -0.67 -1.43 12.10
CA GLN A 137 -0.43 -2.86 12.28
C GLN A 137 0.98 -3.24 11.77
N ALA A 138 1.97 -3.13 12.66
CA ALA A 138 3.38 -3.33 12.32
C ALA A 138 3.76 -4.77 11.91
N ALA A 139 2.85 -5.74 12.08
CA ALA A 139 3.08 -7.14 11.76
C ALA A 139 1.88 -7.78 11.04
N LEU A 140 2.14 -8.55 9.98
CA LEU A 140 1.11 -9.25 9.21
C LEU A 140 0.64 -10.57 9.86
N GLY A 141 1.46 -11.16 10.74
CA GLY A 141 1.11 -12.43 11.39
C GLY A 141 1.32 -13.69 10.53
N CYS A 142 2.20 -13.64 9.53
CA CYS A 142 2.53 -14.80 8.70
C CYS A 142 3.09 -15.97 9.52
N VAL A 143 2.68 -17.19 9.18
CA VAL A 143 3.15 -18.42 9.82
C VAL A 143 3.65 -19.43 8.81
N PHE A 144 4.69 -20.18 9.19
CA PHE A 144 5.14 -21.36 8.47
C PHE A 144 4.72 -22.62 9.24
N LYS A 145 4.08 -23.57 8.56
CA LYS A 145 3.59 -24.82 9.16
C LYS A 145 3.90 -25.99 8.25
N LEU A 146 4.38 -27.08 8.84
CA LEU A 146 4.49 -28.37 8.16
C LEU A 146 3.09 -28.94 7.95
N VAL A 147 2.73 -29.25 6.71
CA VAL A 147 1.42 -29.81 6.34
C VAL A 147 1.50 -31.26 5.85
N GLU A 148 2.70 -31.72 5.50
CA GLU A 148 2.94 -33.06 4.97
C GLU A 148 4.42 -33.44 5.10
N ILE A 149 4.71 -34.67 5.49
CA ILE A 149 6.07 -35.24 5.52
C ILE A 149 6.01 -36.69 5.06
N ASN A 150 6.89 -37.11 4.16
CA ASN A 150 6.91 -38.47 3.60
C ASN A 150 5.53 -38.92 3.07
N ASN A 151 4.82 -38.03 2.38
CA ASN A 151 3.45 -38.21 1.89
C ASN A 151 2.41 -38.50 3.00
N GLN A 152 2.74 -38.28 4.28
CA GLN A 152 1.82 -38.35 5.40
C GLN A 152 1.37 -36.93 5.78
N PRO A 153 0.07 -36.62 5.66
CA PRO A 153 -0.47 -35.32 6.06
C PRO A 153 -0.29 -35.06 7.55
N ARG A 154 -0.04 -33.79 7.91
CA ARG A 154 0.11 -33.34 9.30
C ARG A 154 -0.89 -32.24 9.60
N ILE A 155 -1.58 -32.38 10.74
CA ILE A 155 -2.48 -31.39 11.29
C ILE A 155 -1.99 -31.01 12.69
N LYS A 156 -1.93 -29.71 12.97
CA LYS A 156 -1.76 -29.18 14.31
C LYS A 156 -3.13 -28.79 14.85
N LEU A 157 -3.56 -29.46 15.91
CA LEU A 157 -4.74 -29.08 16.67
C LEU A 157 -4.40 -27.96 17.66
N SER A 158 -5.43 -27.18 17.99
CA SER A 158 -5.37 -26.05 18.90
C SER A 158 -6.76 -25.88 19.51
N GLU A 159 -6.85 -25.42 20.76
CA GLU A 159 -8.12 -25.05 21.39
C GLU A 159 -8.85 -23.97 20.59
N ASP A 160 -8.07 -23.02 20.07
CA ASP A 160 -8.54 -22.05 19.11
C ASP A 160 -8.60 -22.66 17.70
N VAL A 161 -9.83 -22.86 17.21
CA VAL A 161 -10.14 -23.41 15.88
C VAL A 161 -9.47 -22.61 14.76
N SER A 162 -9.29 -21.30 14.92
CA SER A 162 -8.63 -20.46 13.91
C SER A 162 -7.15 -20.78 13.72
N LYS A 163 -6.53 -21.46 14.70
CA LYS A 163 -5.11 -21.86 14.69
C LYS A 163 -4.90 -23.31 14.24
N VAL A 164 -5.98 -24.03 13.92
CA VAL A 164 -5.89 -25.37 13.34
C VAL A 164 -5.31 -25.28 11.93
N SER A 165 -4.27 -26.05 11.66
CA SER A 165 -3.63 -26.03 10.34
C SER A 165 -4.39 -26.88 9.33
N ILE A 166 -4.52 -26.41 8.08
CA ILE A 166 -5.06 -27.23 7.00
C ILE A 166 -3.97 -28.21 6.51
N PRO A 167 -4.19 -29.54 6.58
CA PRO A 167 -3.20 -30.56 6.26
C PRO A 167 -2.93 -30.66 4.75
N CYS A 168 -2.00 -31.55 4.39
CA CYS A 168 -1.57 -31.97 3.05
C CYS A 168 -1.02 -30.87 2.14
N LYS A 169 -0.36 -31.28 1.05
CA LYS A 169 -0.01 -30.38 -0.05
C LYS A 169 -1.28 -29.90 -0.78
N LYS A 170 -1.33 -28.60 -1.11
CA LYS A 170 -2.53 -27.91 -1.60
C LYS A 170 -2.26 -27.09 -2.85
N ARG A 171 -3.30 -26.95 -3.67
CA ARG A 171 -3.39 -25.98 -4.76
C ARG A 171 -4.48 -24.97 -4.45
N CYS A 172 -4.23 -23.71 -4.77
CA CYS A 172 -5.16 -22.60 -4.51
C CYS A 172 -5.63 -22.00 -5.83
N TYR A 173 -6.93 -21.77 -5.95
CA TYR A 173 -7.53 -21.16 -7.12
C TYR A 173 -8.43 -20.00 -6.74
N ARG A 174 -8.46 -18.97 -7.57
CA ARG A 174 -9.43 -17.89 -7.50
C ARG A 174 -10.55 -18.15 -8.49
N LEU A 175 -11.78 -18.12 -8.00
CA LEU A 175 -12.99 -18.32 -8.79
C LEU A 175 -13.65 -16.97 -9.10
N TYR A 176 -13.89 -16.71 -10.37
CA TYR A 176 -14.50 -15.47 -10.84
C TYR A 176 -15.95 -15.66 -11.26
N GLY A 177 -16.78 -14.66 -10.97
CA GLY A 177 -18.19 -14.62 -11.35
C GLY A 177 -18.43 -14.12 -12.77
N ARG A 178 -19.70 -14.05 -13.17
CA ARG A 178 -20.13 -13.52 -14.48
C ARG A 178 -19.78 -12.05 -14.68
N GLU A 179 -19.80 -11.28 -13.60
CA GLU A 179 -19.44 -9.86 -13.60
C GLU A 179 -17.93 -9.62 -13.68
N GLY A 180 -17.11 -10.68 -13.71
CA GLY A 180 -15.64 -10.57 -13.78
C GLY A 180 -14.95 -10.35 -12.43
N TYR A 181 -15.71 -10.18 -11.33
CA TYR A 181 -15.17 -10.07 -9.98
C TYR A 181 -14.75 -11.43 -9.39
N SER A 182 -13.76 -11.39 -8.52
CA SER A 182 -13.36 -12.53 -7.68
C SER A 182 -14.44 -12.81 -6.63
N LEU A 183 -14.86 -14.08 -6.53
CA LEU A 183 -15.94 -14.50 -5.63
C LEU A 183 -15.42 -15.18 -4.37
N VAL A 184 -14.42 -16.04 -4.54
CA VAL A 184 -13.86 -16.91 -3.50
C VAL A 184 -12.51 -17.46 -3.96
N ASP A 185 -11.56 -17.55 -3.04
CA ASP A 185 -10.36 -18.37 -3.23
C ASP A 185 -10.61 -19.75 -2.62
N ILE A 186 -10.41 -20.80 -3.40
CA ILE A 186 -10.63 -22.19 -3.01
C ILE A 186 -9.31 -22.96 -2.95
N MET A 187 -9.09 -23.64 -1.82
CA MET A 187 -8.02 -24.61 -1.63
C MET A 187 -8.50 -26.02 -1.96
N THR A 188 -7.67 -26.77 -2.66
CA THR A 188 -7.88 -28.18 -3.01
C THR A 188 -6.61 -28.96 -2.64
N GLY A 189 -6.73 -30.26 -2.39
CA GLY A 189 -5.57 -31.14 -2.30
C GLY A 189 -4.83 -31.23 -3.65
N GLU A 190 -3.52 -31.48 -3.60
CA GLU A 190 -2.66 -31.60 -4.79
C GLU A 190 -3.22 -32.55 -5.87
N ASN A 191 -3.80 -33.67 -5.43
CA ASN A 191 -4.31 -34.75 -6.29
C ASN A 191 -5.76 -34.54 -6.75
N GLU A 192 -6.40 -33.44 -6.36
CA GLU A 192 -7.75 -33.11 -6.82
C GLU A 192 -7.73 -32.51 -8.24
N PRO A 193 -8.76 -32.77 -9.06
CA PRO A 193 -8.89 -32.09 -10.33
C PRO A 193 -9.02 -30.58 -10.13
N CYS A 194 -8.38 -29.82 -11.03
CA CYS A 194 -8.54 -28.37 -11.07
C CYS A 194 -10.03 -28.00 -11.27
N PRO A 195 -10.57 -27.00 -10.55
CA PRO A 195 -11.89 -26.45 -10.83
C PRO A 195 -11.99 -26.01 -12.29
N LYS A 196 -13.10 -26.30 -12.96
CA LYS A 196 -13.31 -25.96 -14.36
C LYS A 196 -14.36 -24.87 -14.51
N VAL A 197 -14.18 -24.06 -15.56
CA VAL A 197 -15.15 -23.04 -15.96
C VAL A 197 -16.48 -23.70 -16.32
N GLY A 198 -17.58 -23.14 -15.84
CA GLY A 198 -18.93 -23.66 -16.08
C GLY A 198 -19.34 -24.87 -15.23
N GLU A 199 -18.39 -25.50 -14.52
CA GLU A 199 -18.70 -26.62 -13.63
C GLU A 199 -19.01 -26.14 -12.22
N ARG A 200 -20.11 -26.63 -11.64
CA ARG A 200 -20.54 -26.27 -10.30
C ARG A 200 -19.62 -26.91 -9.25
N ILE A 201 -19.06 -26.09 -8.37
CA ILE A 201 -18.21 -26.53 -7.25
C ILE A 201 -18.80 -26.09 -5.91
N LEU A 202 -18.72 -26.96 -4.91
CA LEU A 202 -19.09 -26.64 -3.52
C LEU A 202 -17.88 -26.05 -2.79
N CYS A 203 -17.98 -24.79 -2.40
CA CYS A 203 -16.99 -24.09 -1.59
C CYS A 203 -17.44 -24.09 -0.12
N ARG A 204 -16.62 -24.64 0.78
CA ARG A 204 -16.92 -24.73 2.21
C ARG A 204 -15.90 -23.92 3.00
N HIS A 205 -16.34 -23.20 4.03
CA HIS A 205 -15.43 -22.68 5.02
C HIS A 205 -14.78 -23.86 5.77
N PRO A 206 -13.46 -23.86 6.00
CA PRO A 206 -12.74 -25.02 6.54
C PRO A 206 -13.22 -25.46 7.94
N PHE A 207 -13.75 -24.53 8.73
CA PHE A 207 -14.11 -24.78 10.14
C PHE A 207 -15.50 -24.31 10.56
N ASN A 208 -16.32 -23.81 9.62
CA ASN A 208 -17.67 -23.34 9.93
C ASN A 208 -18.64 -23.94 8.93
N GLU A 209 -19.36 -24.96 9.37
CA GLU A 209 -20.19 -25.80 8.50
C GLU A 209 -21.35 -25.03 7.86
N SER A 210 -21.85 -24.01 8.56
CA SER A 210 -22.95 -23.17 8.07
C SER A 210 -22.52 -22.29 6.89
N LYS A 211 -21.22 -21.98 6.77
CA LYS A 211 -20.65 -21.13 5.72
C LYS A 211 -20.23 -21.98 4.52
N ARG A 212 -21.17 -22.22 3.61
CA ARG A 212 -20.95 -22.95 2.36
C ARG A 212 -21.77 -22.36 1.21
N ALA A 213 -21.22 -22.42 0.01
CA ALA A 213 -21.91 -21.93 -1.19
C ALA A 213 -21.50 -22.74 -2.41
N TYR A 214 -22.43 -22.86 -3.36
CA TYR A 214 -22.09 -23.35 -4.69
C TYR A 214 -21.65 -22.20 -5.57
N VAL A 215 -20.60 -22.42 -6.36
CA VAL A 215 -20.06 -21.47 -7.32
C VAL A 215 -19.98 -22.13 -8.68
N VAL A 216 -20.37 -21.39 -9.73
CA VAL A 216 -20.17 -21.77 -11.13
C VAL A 216 -19.22 -20.73 -11.74
N PRO A 217 -17.90 -20.98 -11.71
CA PRO A 217 -16.91 -19.99 -12.12
C PRO A 217 -16.99 -19.73 -13.62
N GLN A 218 -16.84 -18.47 -14.01
CA GLN A 218 -16.68 -18.07 -15.42
C GLN A 218 -15.20 -17.96 -15.82
N ARG A 219 -14.33 -17.79 -14.83
CA ARG A 219 -12.87 -17.88 -14.96
C ARG A 219 -12.30 -18.52 -13.71
N VAL A 220 -11.28 -19.34 -13.89
CA VAL A 220 -10.52 -19.99 -12.82
C VAL A 220 -9.06 -19.60 -13.00
N GLU A 221 -8.43 -19.14 -11.94
CA GLU A 221 -7.03 -18.74 -11.92
C GLU A 221 -6.29 -19.52 -10.83
N GLU A 222 -5.20 -20.20 -11.17
CA GLU A 222 -4.33 -20.84 -10.18
C GLU A 222 -3.39 -19.81 -9.56
N LEU A 223 -3.38 -19.72 -8.23
CA LEU A 223 -2.69 -18.66 -7.49
C LEU A 223 -1.23 -18.98 -7.16
N LEU A 224 -0.87 -20.26 -7.10
CA LEU A 224 0.46 -20.70 -6.70
C LEU A 224 1.29 -21.07 -7.94
N LYS A 225 2.26 -20.23 -8.30
CA LYS A 225 3.30 -20.56 -9.29
C LYS A 225 4.56 -21.08 -8.59
N CYS A 226 5.08 -22.22 -9.03
CA CYS A 226 6.36 -22.74 -8.54
C CYS A 226 7.53 -21.99 -9.22
N TYR A 227 8.24 -21.13 -8.47
CA TYR A 227 9.44 -20.44 -8.98
C TYR A 227 10.72 -21.25 -8.79
N TRP A 228 10.79 -22.05 -7.73
CA TRP A 228 11.94 -22.91 -7.46
C TRP A 228 11.48 -24.22 -6.81
N PRO A 229 11.77 -25.38 -7.43
CA PRO A 229 11.35 -26.69 -6.90
C PRO A 229 12.29 -27.24 -5.81
N GLY A 230 13.24 -26.46 -5.31
CA GLY A 230 14.10 -26.81 -4.17
C GLY A 230 15.22 -27.83 -4.45
N LYS A 231 15.33 -28.39 -5.66
CA LYS A 231 16.42 -29.31 -6.04
C LYS A 231 17.56 -28.56 -6.71
N SER A 232 18.79 -28.75 -6.23
CA SER A 232 20.01 -28.29 -6.90
C SER A 232 20.08 -28.93 -8.30
N GLY A 233 20.02 -28.11 -9.34
CA GLY A 233 20.05 -28.56 -10.75
C GLY A 233 18.73 -28.43 -11.51
N LYS A 234 17.61 -28.10 -10.86
CA LYS A 234 16.41 -27.66 -11.57
C LYS A 234 16.48 -26.16 -11.84
N VAL A 235 16.13 -25.77 -13.07
CA VAL A 235 16.08 -24.37 -13.51
C VAL A 235 15.10 -23.61 -12.63
N ARG A 236 15.53 -22.44 -12.16
CA ARG A 236 14.67 -21.48 -11.47
C ARG A 236 13.92 -20.68 -12.52
N GLU A 237 12.63 -20.47 -12.30
CA GLU A 237 11.86 -19.52 -13.10
C GLU A 237 12.37 -18.10 -12.83
N GLU A 238 12.38 -17.27 -13.87
CA GLU A 238 12.71 -15.86 -13.72
C GLU A 238 11.60 -15.11 -12.97
N LEU A 239 12.01 -14.19 -12.11
CA LEU A 239 11.08 -13.32 -11.40
C LEU A 239 10.60 -12.20 -12.35
N PRO A 240 9.32 -11.80 -12.28
CA PRO A 240 8.80 -10.71 -13.09
C PRO A 240 9.49 -9.38 -12.73
N ALA A 241 9.56 -8.46 -13.69
CA ALA A 241 10.12 -7.13 -13.45
C ALA A 241 9.24 -6.33 -12.48
N LEU A 242 9.84 -5.38 -11.76
CA LEU A 242 9.13 -4.56 -10.77
C LEU A 242 7.91 -3.83 -11.36
N LYS A 243 8.02 -3.38 -12.61
CA LYS A 243 6.92 -2.73 -13.32
C LYS A 243 5.74 -3.68 -13.52
N ASP A 244 6.01 -4.92 -13.94
CA ASP A 244 4.97 -5.93 -14.16
C ASP A 244 4.27 -6.31 -12.85
N ILE A 245 5.04 -6.40 -11.75
CA ILE A 245 4.49 -6.65 -10.40
C ILE A 245 3.55 -5.51 -9.99
N ARG A 246 3.97 -4.26 -10.21
CA ARG A 246 3.16 -3.07 -9.89
C ARG A 246 1.88 -3.03 -10.72
N ASP A 247 2.00 -3.20 -12.03
CA ASP A 247 0.88 -3.13 -12.97
C ASP A 247 -0.10 -4.30 -12.72
N HIS A 248 0.40 -5.48 -12.35
CA HIS A 248 -0.41 -6.60 -11.88
C HIS A 248 -1.18 -6.25 -10.59
N CYS A 249 -0.53 -5.65 -9.59
CA CYS A 249 -1.17 -5.25 -8.34
C CYS A 249 -2.33 -4.26 -8.58
N ILE A 250 -2.09 -3.21 -9.37
CA ILE A 250 -3.11 -2.21 -9.74
C ILE A 250 -4.30 -2.89 -10.43
N LYS A 251 -4.02 -3.74 -11.43
CA LYS A 251 -5.06 -4.48 -12.14
C LYS A 251 -5.86 -5.41 -11.22
N GLN A 252 -5.22 -6.06 -10.25
CA GLN A 252 -5.92 -6.92 -9.30
C GLN A 252 -6.83 -6.09 -8.39
N LEU A 253 -6.38 -4.92 -7.90
CA LEU A 253 -7.20 -4.02 -7.08
C LEU A 253 -8.43 -3.51 -7.85
N GLU A 254 -8.28 -3.16 -9.12
CA GLU A 254 -9.39 -2.75 -9.99
C GLU A 254 -10.39 -3.89 -10.26
N GLN A 255 -9.93 -5.14 -10.24
CA GLN A 255 -10.77 -6.33 -10.43
C GLN A 255 -11.46 -6.82 -9.14
N MET A 256 -11.15 -6.24 -7.99
CA MET A 256 -11.83 -6.56 -6.73
C MET A 256 -13.18 -5.86 -6.65
N ARG A 257 -14.15 -6.53 -6.02
CA ARG A 257 -15.45 -5.90 -5.75
C ARG A 257 -15.27 -4.71 -4.77
N PRO A 258 -15.91 -3.54 -5.01
CA PRO A 258 -15.66 -2.33 -4.22
C PRO A 258 -15.87 -2.45 -2.70
N ASP A 259 -16.73 -3.35 -2.24
CA ASP A 259 -16.98 -3.62 -0.83
C ASP A 259 -15.83 -4.34 -0.11
N HIS A 260 -14.96 -5.05 -0.84
CA HIS A 260 -13.76 -5.66 -0.28
C HIS A 260 -12.64 -4.64 -0.05
N ILE A 261 -12.60 -3.56 -0.85
CA ILE A 261 -11.53 -2.56 -0.85
C ILE A 261 -11.92 -1.25 -0.17
N ARG A 262 -13.17 -1.10 0.26
CA ARG A 262 -13.60 0.08 1.02
C ARG A 262 -12.87 0.18 2.35
N ARG A 263 -12.58 1.41 2.77
CA ARG A 263 -11.81 1.67 4.01
C ARG A 263 -12.59 1.28 5.28
N LEU A 264 -13.87 1.65 5.33
CA LEU A 264 -14.71 1.43 6.51
C LEU A 264 -15.48 0.12 6.39
N ASN A 265 -15.29 -0.76 7.36
CA ASN A 265 -15.98 -2.06 7.48
C ASN A 265 -15.96 -2.87 6.16
N PRO A 266 -14.78 -3.17 5.58
CA PRO A 266 -14.71 -3.96 4.35
C PRO A 266 -15.39 -5.32 4.54
N THR A 267 -16.08 -5.79 3.51
CA THR A 267 -16.68 -7.13 3.53
C THR A 267 -15.55 -8.16 3.50
N PRO A 268 -15.51 -9.13 4.43
CA PRO A 268 -14.46 -10.17 4.43
C PRO A 268 -14.47 -10.97 3.13
N TYR A 269 -13.30 -11.13 2.52
CA TYR A 269 -13.14 -11.96 1.34
C TYR A 269 -13.22 -13.45 1.70
N LYS A 270 -13.86 -14.24 0.86
CA LYS A 270 -14.12 -15.66 1.14
C LYS A 270 -12.90 -16.51 0.77
N VAL A 271 -12.41 -17.27 1.74
CA VAL A 271 -11.45 -18.35 1.53
C VAL A 271 -12.12 -19.66 1.92
N SER A 272 -12.07 -20.65 1.04
CA SER A 272 -12.79 -21.92 1.19
C SER A 272 -11.91 -23.10 0.84
N VAL A 273 -12.38 -24.29 1.16
CA VAL A 273 -11.81 -25.58 0.77
C VAL A 273 -12.80 -26.34 -0.11
N SER A 274 -12.30 -27.26 -0.93
CA SER A 274 -13.14 -28.22 -1.66
C SER A 274 -13.90 -29.13 -0.69
N ALA A 275 -14.96 -29.78 -1.18
CA ALA A 275 -15.70 -30.76 -0.38
C ALA A 275 -14.79 -31.90 0.10
N LYS A 276 -13.94 -32.45 -0.80
CA LYS A 276 -13.03 -33.54 -0.45
C LYS A 276 -12.01 -33.12 0.60
N LEU A 277 -11.41 -31.93 0.46
CA LEU A 277 -10.45 -31.42 1.44
C LEU A 277 -11.14 -31.10 2.78
N TYR A 278 -12.37 -30.58 2.77
CA TYR A 278 -13.16 -30.38 3.98
C TYR A 278 -13.36 -31.69 4.73
N ASP A 279 -13.84 -32.74 4.05
CA ASP A 279 -14.14 -34.03 4.67
C ASP A 279 -12.83 -34.65 5.21
N PHE A 280 -11.72 -34.48 4.48
CA PHE A 280 -10.40 -34.94 4.90
C PHE A 280 -9.87 -34.22 6.15
N ILE A 281 -10.06 -32.90 6.25
CA ILE A 281 -9.69 -32.11 7.44
C ILE A 281 -10.43 -32.65 8.66
N HIS A 282 -11.74 -32.85 8.57
CA HIS A 282 -12.58 -33.29 9.70
C HIS A 282 -12.29 -34.73 10.09
N PHE A 283 -12.02 -35.60 9.10
CA PHE A 283 -11.56 -36.96 9.36
C PHE A 283 -10.25 -36.97 10.16
N LEU A 284 -9.23 -36.20 9.72
CA LEU A 284 -7.97 -36.12 10.45
C LEU A 284 -8.11 -35.47 11.82
N TRP A 285 -8.95 -34.45 11.94
CA TRP A 285 -9.22 -33.82 13.22
C TRP A 285 -9.77 -34.86 14.21
N LEU A 286 -10.84 -35.57 13.85
CA LEU A 286 -11.47 -36.54 14.75
C LEU A 286 -10.53 -37.67 15.17
N ASN A 287 -9.60 -38.07 14.31
CA ASN A 287 -8.62 -39.11 14.62
C ASN A 287 -7.49 -38.62 15.55
N GLU A 288 -7.12 -37.34 15.48
CA GLU A 288 -6.00 -36.78 16.26
C GLU A 288 -6.48 -36.05 17.53
N ALA A 289 -7.77 -35.74 17.64
CA ALA A 289 -8.32 -35.09 18.82
C ALA A 289 -8.23 -36.02 20.04
N PRO A 290 -7.75 -35.52 21.19
CA PRO A 290 -7.69 -36.33 22.39
C PRO A 290 -9.10 -36.74 22.83
N VAL A 291 -9.30 -38.03 23.08
CA VAL A 291 -10.53 -38.55 23.68
C VAL A 291 -10.35 -38.50 25.19
N GLY A 292 -11.17 -37.70 25.87
CA GLY A 292 -11.21 -37.67 27.33
C GLY A 292 -11.95 -38.88 27.86
N GLU A 293 -11.35 -39.60 28.81
CA GLU A 293 -12.08 -40.56 29.64
C GLU A 293 -12.67 -39.83 30.85
N LEU A 294 -13.99 -39.93 31.03
CA LEU A 294 -14.68 -39.41 32.21
C LEU A 294 -14.76 -40.53 33.24
N GLN A 295 -14.23 -40.29 34.46
CA GLN A 295 -14.35 -41.17 35.62
C GLN A 295 -15.53 -40.74 36.50
#